data_AF-E9IW94-F1
#
_entry.id   AF-E9IW94-F1
#
_cell.length_a   1.000
_cell.length_b   1.000
_cell.length_c   1.000
_cell.angle_alpha   90.00
_cell.angle_beta   90.00
_cell.angle_gamma   90.00
#
_symmetry.space_group_name_H-M   'P 1'
#
loop_
_entity.id
_entity.type
_entity.pdbx_description
1 polymer ?
#
loop_
_entity_poly.entity_id
_entity_poly.type
_entity_poly.pdbx_seq_one_letter_code
_entity_poly.pdbx_strand_id
1 'polypeptide(L)'
;MLRFLTTIKWFRNKVLKLFLYFLEENMKIDSRNESLRFGYLQTKIRLIYLLSKYKFKLHSWTPVPLAFSERSFILTPKSGVYLTIEPR
;
A
#
# COMPACT_ATOMS: atom_id res chain seq x y z
N MET A 1 2.19 29.55 -22.13
CA MET A 1 1.08 29.06 -21.27
C MET A 1 0.44 27.75 -21.77
N LEU A 2 0.04 27.64 -23.05
CA LEU A 2 -0.62 26.42 -23.57
C LEU A 2 0.22 25.12 -23.50
N ARG A 3 1.55 25.19 -23.68
CA ARG A 3 2.46 24.00 -23.62
C ARG A 3 2.52 23.31 -22.25
N PHE A 4 2.23 24.04 -21.18
CA PHE A 4 2.24 23.49 -19.82
C PHE A 4 0.98 22.66 -19.56
N LEU A 5 -0.17 23.14 -20.02
CA LEU A 5 -1.46 22.45 -19.91
C LEU A 5 -1.50 21.17 -20.76
N THR A 6 -0.89 21.16 -21.94
CA THR A 6 -0.78 19.94 -22.75
C THR A 6 0.11 18.90 -22.10
N THR A 7 1.19 19.31 -21.43
CA THR A 7 2.10 18.41 -20.70
C THR A 7 1.42 17.78 -19.49
N ILE A 8 0.68 18.57 -18.71
CA ILE A 8 -0.12 18.05 -17.58
C ILE A 8 -1.22 17.11 -18.08
N LYS A 9 -1.93 17.49 -19.14
CA LYS A 9 -2.99 16.66 -19.74
C LYS A 9 -2.43 15.35 -20.31
N TRP A 10 -1.24 15.40 -20.90
CA TRP A 10 -0.51 14.24 -21.40
C TRP A 10 -0.04 13.31 -20.28
N PHE A 11 0.58 13.86 -19.23
CA PHE A 11 1.02 13.08 -18.07
C PHE A 11 -0.16 12.40 -17.38
N ARG A 12 -1.24 13.15 -17.14
CA ARG A 12 -2.49 12.62 -16.58
C ARG A 12 -3.04 11.47 -17.41
N ASN A 13 -3.08 11.60 -18.74
CA ASN A 13 -3.58 10.54 -19.62
C ASN A 13 -2.66 9.31 -19.65
N LYS A 14 -1.35 9.49 -19.58
CA LYS A 14 -0.39 8.39 -19.56
C LYS A 14 -0.44 7.61 -18.24
N VAL A 15 -0.54 8.33 -17.12
CA VAL A 15 -0.72 7.73 -15.78
C VAL A 15 -2.07 7.04 -15.67
N LEU A 16 -3.16 7.65 -16.17
CA LEU A 16 -4.48 6.99 -16.20
C LEU A 16 -4.44 5.71 -17.03
N LYS A 17 -3.80 5.71 -18.20
CA LYS A 17 -3.69 4.49 -19.03
C LYS A 17 -2.93 3.38 -18.33
N LEU A 18 -1.83 3.69 -17.66
CA LEU A 18 -1.09 2.69 -16.87
C LEU A 18 -1.91 2.16 -15.71
N PHE A 19 -2.61 3.06 -15.00
CA PHE A 19 -3.48 2.67 -13.89
C PHE A 19 -4.66 1.80 -14.36
N LEU A 20 -5.27 2.13 -15.49
CA LEU A 20 -6.37 1.37 -16.09
C LEU A 20 -5.90 0.02 -16.63
N TYR A 21 -4.77 -0.05 -17.32
CA TYR A 21 -4.17 -1.31 -17.78
C TYR A 21 -3.88 -2.24 -16.61
N PHE A 22 -3.32 -1.67 -15.54
CA PHE A 22 -3.01 -2.40 -14.32
C PHE A 22 -4.27 -2.84 -13.55
N LEU A 23 -5.34 -2.03 -13.54
CA LEU A 23 -6.64 -2.44 -13.02
C LEU A 23 -7.23 -3.58 -13.84
N GLU A 24 -7.21 -3.48 -15.16
CA GLU A 24 -7.80 -4.48 -16.06
C GLU A 24 -7.12 -5.84 -15.94
N GLU A 25 -5.78 -5.87 -15.84
CA GLU A 25 -5.00 -7.11 -15.74
C GLU A 25 -5.20 -7.82 -14.39
N ASN A 26 -5.37 -7.07 -13.29
CA ASN A 26 -5.53 -7.63 -11.94
C ASN A 26 -6.99 -7.90 -11.52
N MET A 27 -7.97 -7.42 -12.29
CA MET A 27 -9.41 -7.56 -11.95
C MET A 27 -10.12 -8.67 -12.74
N LYS A 28 -9.50 -9.28 -13.76
CA LYS A 28 -10.18 -10.12 -14.77
C LYS A 28 -10.55 -11.57 -14.36
N ILE A 29 -10.64 -11.93 -13.08
CA ILE A 29 -10.96 -13.32 -12.68
C ILE A 29 -11.92 -13.31 -11.51
N ASP A 30 -13.24 -13.37 -11.72
CA ASP A 30 -14.34 -13.48 -10.73
C ASP A 30 -14.92 -12.15 -10.18
N SER A 31 -16.18 -11.87 -10.54
CA SER A 31 -16.92 -10.61 -10.38
C SER A 31 -17.48 -10.36 -8.97
N ARG A 32 -17.23 -11.25 -7.99
CA ARG A 32 -17.86 -11.15 -6.67
C ARG A 32 -17.25 -10.14 -5.70
N ASN A 33 -16.00 -9.69 -5.87
CA ASN A 33 -15.27 -8.96 -4.82
C ASN A 33 -14.28 -7.90 -5.34
N GLU A 34 -14.76 -6.95 -6.13
CA GLU A 34 -13.96 -5.88 -6.73
C GLU A 34 -13.18 -5.03 -5.69
N SER A 35 -13.82 -4.69 -4.57
CA SER A 35 -13.20 -3.87 -3.51
C SER A 35 -12.05 -4.58 -2.79
N LEU A 36 -12.14 -5.89 -2.58
CA LEU A 36 -11.08 -6.67 -1.92
C LEU A 36 -9.82 -6.77 -2.78
N ARG A 37 -9.97 -6.90 -4.10
CA ARG A 37 -8.84 -6.95 -5.05
C ARG A 37 -8.13 -5.63 -5.13
N PHE A 38 -8.88 -4.54 -5.20
CA PHE A 38 -8.31 -3.20 -5.19
C PHE A 38 -7.49 -2.97 -3.90
N GLY A 39 -8.05 -3.31 -2.73
CA GLY A 39 -7.34 -3.21 -1.46
C GLY A 39 -6.08 -4.09 -1.40
N TYR A 40 -6.17 -5.32 -1.93
CA TYR A 40 -5.03 -6.25 -2.00
C TYR A 40 -3.90 -5.71 -2.90
N LEU A 41 -4.26 -5.21 -4.07
CA LEU A 41 -3.33 -4.64 -5.03
C LEU A 41 -2.67 -3.36 -4.51
N GLN A 42 -3.47 -2.47 -3.93
CA GLN A 42 -2.98 -1.25 -3.29
C GLN A 42 -2.00 -1.59 -2.15
N THR A 43 -2.33 -2.59 -1.33
CA THR A 43 -1.47 -3.04 -0.23
C THR A 43 -0.15 -3.60 -0.76
N LYS A 44 -0.18 -4.44 -1.81
CA LYS A 44 1.02 -4.98 -2.46
C LYS A 44 1.94 -3.88 -2.98
N ILE A 45 1.41 -2.94 -3.76
CA ILE A 45 2.20 -1.83 -4.30
C ILE A 45 2.82 -1.02 -3.18
N ARG A 46 2.03 -0.66 -2.16
CA ARG A 46 2.50 0.14 -1.03
C ARG A 46 3.56 -0.59 -0.23
N LEU A 47 3.41 -1.90 -0.02
CA LEU A 47 4.38 -2.72 0.69
C LEU A 47 5.70 -2.81 -0.10
N ILE A 48 5.65 -3.08 -1.41
CA ILE A 48 6.85 -3.14 -2.26
C ILE A 48 7.56 -1.79 -2.26
N TYR A 49 6.83 -0.68 -2.42
CA TYR A 49 7.39 0.67 -2.39
C TYR A 49 8.09 0.95 -1.06
N LEU A 50 7.43 0.64 0.06
CA LEU A 50 7.99 0.84 1.40
C LEU A 50 9.27 0.02 1.61
N LEU A 51 9.25 -1.28 1.28
CA LEU A 51 10.43 -2.16 1.42
C LEU A 51 11.58 -1.82 0.45
N SER A 52 11.26 -1.23 -0.70
CA SER A 52 12.26 -0.76 -1.67
C SER A 52 12.99 0.49 -1.20
N LYS A 53 12.29 1.40 -0.51
CA LYS A 53 12.80 2.73 -0.13
C LYS A 53 13.26 2.84 1.31
N TYR A 54 12.82 1.96 2.19
CA TYR A 54 13.09 2.07 3.61
C TYR A 54 13.58 0.74 4.20
N LYS A 55 14.38 0.85 5.26
CA LYS A 55 14.73 -0.23 6.18
C LYS A 55 13.87 -0.08 7.43
N PHE A 56 13.26 -1.18 7.85
CA PHE A 56 12.45 -1.25 9.06
C PHE A 56 13.23 -2.00 10.13
N LYS A 57 13.35 -1.42 11.31
CA LYS A 57 13.92 -2.06 12.51
C LYS A 57 12.86 -2.05 13.60
N LEU A 58 12.84 -3.10 14.42
CA LEU A 58 11.95 -3.16 15.57
C LEU A 58 12.45 -2.18 16.64
N HIS A 59 11.59 -1.29 17.10
CA HIS A 59 11.93 -0.39 18.21
C HIS A 59 11.91 -1.16 19.53
N SER A 60 12.78 -0.81 20.48
CA SER A 60 12.91 -1.46 21.79
C SER A 60 11.63 -1.43 22.64
N TRP A 61 10.71 -0.50 22.35
CA TRP A 61 9.39 -0.44 23.00
C TRP A 61 8.40 -1.50 22.53
N THR A 62 8.69 -2.20 21.43
CA THR A 62 7.81 -3.30 20.99
C THR A 62 8.19 -4.58 21.72
N PRO A 63 7.27 -5.16 22.50
CA PRO A 63 7.55 -6.42 23.19
C PRO A 63 7.71 -7.56 22.19
N VAL A 64 8.70 -8.40 22.45
CA VAL A 64 8.96 -9.65 21.72
C VAL A 64 8.94 -10.79 22.74
N PRO A 65 7.98 -11.72 22.69
CA PRO A 65 6.94 -11.88 21.67
C PRO A 65 5.79 -10.86 21.77
N LEU A 66 5.12 -10.60 20.64
CA LEU A 66 3.95 -9.72 20.56
C LEU A 66 2.78 -10.33 21.34
N ALA A 67 2.29 -9.60 22.34
CA ALA A 67 1.05 -9.95 23.04
C ALA A 67 -0.15 -9.36 22.30
N PHE A 68 -1.15 -10.18 21.98
CA PHE A 68 -2.38 -9.72 21.31
C PHE A 68 -3.48 -9.38 22.32
N SER A 69 -4.35 -8.45 21.96
CA SER A 69 -5.54 -8.13 22.73
C SER A 69 -6.66 -9.12 22.40
N GLU A 70 -7.21 -9.77 23.41
CA GLU A 70 -8.39 -10.63 23.27
C GLU A 70 -9.70 -9.83 23.17
N ARG A 71 -9.65 -8.52 23.43
CA ARG A 71 -10.83 -7.65 23.47
C ARG A 71 -11.07 -6.86 22.19
N SER A 72 -10.20 -7.01 21.18
CA SER A 72 -10.29 -6.26 19.93
C SER A 72 -11.01 -7.07 18.85
N PHE A 73 -11.92 -6.42 18.12
CA PHE A 73 -12.64 -7.02 16.99
C PHE A 73 -11.71 -7.48 15.85
N ILE A 74 -10.54 -6.86 15.74
CA ILE A 74 -9.47 -7.22 14.81
C ILE A 74 -8.24 -7.62 15.64
N LEU A 75 -7.44 -8.58 15.16
CA LEU A 75 -6.20 -8.98 15.81
C LEU A 75 -5.26 -7.78 15.97
N THR A 76 -5.13 -7.29 17.20
CA THR A 76 -4.39 -6.06 17.50
C THR A 76 -3.37 -6.35 18.60
N PRO A 77 -2.11 -5.90 18.46
CA PRO A 77 -1.13 -6.00 19.54
C PRO A 77 -1.57 -5.14 20.74
N LYS A 78 -1.46 -5.69 21.95
CA LYS A 78 -1.89 -5.05 23.19
C LYS A 78 -1.20 -3.71 23.45
N SER A 79 0.07 -3.61 23.07
CA SER A 79 0.93 -2.45 23.29
C SER A 79 1.39 -1.79 21.97
N GLY A 80 0.74 -2.11 20.84
CA GLY A 80 1.15 -1.60 19.52
C GLY A 80 2.39 -2.31 18.93
N VAL A 81 2.75 -1.90 17.72
CA VAL A 81 4.04 -2.24 17.06
C VAL A 81 4.75 -0.94 16.72
N TYR A 82 5.92 -0.73 17.31
CA TYR A 82 6.78 0.42 17.06
C TYR A 82 7.95 0.01 16.16
N LEU A 83 8.10 0.70 15.04
CA LEU A 83 9.16 0.47 14.07
C LEU A 83 9.99 1.74 13.89
N THR A 84 11.30 1.59 13.90
CA THR A 84 12.23 2.62 13.43
C THR A 84 12.36 2.48 11.91
N ILE A 85 12.12 3.58 11.20
CA ILE A 85 12.14 3.62 9.73
C ILE A 85 13.32 4.48 9.29
N GLU A 86 14.20 3.91 8.49
CA GLU A 86 15.37 4.59 7.92
C GLU A 86 15.30 4.55 6.39
N PRO A 87 15.61 5.64 5.67
CA PRO A 87 15.73 5.58 4.21
C PRO A 87 16.86 4.61 3.81
N ARG A 88 16.69 3.93 2.67
CA ARG A 88 17.65 2.98 2.13
C ARG A 88 18.71 3.65 1.26
#